data_AF-A0A2D4I1I4-F1
#
_entry.id   AF-A0A2D4I1I4-F1
#
_cell.length_a   1.000
_cell.length_b   1.000
_cell.length_c   1.000
_cell.angle_alpha   90.00
_cell.angle_beta   90.00
_cell.angle_gamma   90.00
#
_symmetry.space_group_name_H-M   'P 1'
#
loop_
_entity.id
_entity.type
_entity.pdbx_description
1 polymer ?
#
loop_
_entity_poly.entity_id
_entity_poly.type
_entity_poly.pdbx_seq_one_letter_code
_entity_poly.pdbx_strand_id
1 'polypeptide(L)'
;MFTLSQGDWMGLPDVPFKEWLSKKKRGFRNNRATAGDIVQYYQYYVDKKGLKKNFVCGTLVTSVKRLNLDSEESYGGPDSKDSQSIWDLSQGSQGNRDSLFQVDGIVTHTDGTHPFSVYAENVVLATGTYDSPTQLGIQGEHLPFIHHTLSALEEAV
;
A
#
# COMPACT_ATOMS: atom_id res chain seq x y z
N MET A 1 8.18 1.46 -23.88
CA MET A 1 8.98 2.15 -22.83
C MET A 1 8.33 3.46 -22.41
N PHE A 2 7.64 3.49 -21.28
CA PHE A 2 7.08 4.72 -20.71
C PHE A 2 8.19 5.63 -20.19
N THR A 3 8.08 6.92 -20.49
CA THR A 3 9.05 7.92 -20.05
C THR A 3 8.33 9.10 -19.41
N LEU A 4 8.77 9.51 -18.22
CA LEU A 4 8.26 10.70 -17.53
C LEU A 4 9.25 11.86 -17.72
N SER A 5 8.72 13.08 -17.82
CA SER A 5 9.51 14.32 -17.87
C SER A 5 10.28 14.50 -16.56
N GLN A 6 11.55 14.90 -16.65
CA GLN A 6 12.49 15.10 -15.55
C GLN A 6 12.23 16.40 -14.76
N GLY A 7 10.99 16.66 -14.34
CA GLY A 7 10.74 17.64 -13.29
C GLY A 7 11.30 17.15 -11.96
N ASP A 8 11.69 18.05 -11.05
CA ASP A 8 12.07 17.69 -9.68
C ASP A 8 10.93 17.03 -8.87
N TRP A 9 9.76 16.84 -9.49
CA TRP A 9 8.52 16.34 -8.89
C TRP A 9 8.62 14.93 -8.29
N MET A 10 9.57 14.11 -8.74
CA MET A 10 9.77 12.74 -8.24
C MET A 10 11.03 12.61 -7.35
N GLY A 11 11.64 13.73 -6.96
CA GLY A 11 12.81 13.75 -6.09
C GLY A 11 12.46 13.40 -4.63
N LEU A 12 13.25 12.52 -4.05
CA LEU A 12 13.22 12.16 -2.64
C LEU A 12 14.16 13.08 -1.82
N PRO A 13 13.84 13.34 -0.54
CA PRO A 13 14.67 14.16 0.33
C PRO A 13 16.14 13.69 0.36
N ASP A 14 17.10 14.62 0.36
CA ASP A 14 18.54 14.35 0.42
C ASP A 14 19.13 13.48 -0.72
N VAL A 15 18.34 13.14 -1.74
CA VAL A 15 18.78 12.37 -2.91
C VAL A 15 18.13 12.92 -4.17
N PRO A 16 18.61 14.05 -4.74
CA PRO A 16 18.01 14.60 -5.95
C PRO A 16 18.03 13.60 -7.12
N PHE A 17 16.88 13.38 -7.76
CA PHE A 17 16.73 12.37 -8.81
C PHE A 17 17.70 12.60 -9.99
N LYS A 18 17.83 13.86 -10.43
CA LYS A 18 18.73 14.26 -11.52
C LYS A 18 20.20 13.92 -11.22
N GLU A 19 20.66 14.17 -10.00
CA GLU A 19 22.03 13.85 -9.59
C GLU A 19 22.25 12.34 -9.56
N TRP A 20 21.28 11.59 -9.01
CA TRP A 20 21.36 10.13 -8.99
C TRP A 20 21.40 9.53 -10.39
N LEU A 21 20.56 10.01 -11.31
CA LEU A 21 20.48 9.51 -12.68
C LEU A 21 21.75 9.85 -13.48
N SER A 22 22.31 11.05 -13.30
CA SER A 22 23.53 11.49 -13.99
C SER A 22 24.74 10.57 -13.72
N LYS A 23 24.80 9.95 -12.53
CA LYS A 23 25.87 9.01 -12.15
C LYS A 23 25.84 7.70 -12.94
N LYS A 24 24.69 7.32 -13.54
CA LYS A 24 24.55 6.06 -14.29
C LYS A 24 25.11 6.09 -15.72
N LYS A 25 25.69 7.21 -16.19
CA LYS A 25 26.30 7.36 -17.54
C LYS A 25 25.39 6.96 -18.72
N ARG A 26 24.08 6.80 -18.52
CA ARG A 26 23.13 6.65 -19.63
C ARG A 26 23.03 8.00 -20.34
N GLY A 27 23.26 7.98 -21.65
CA GLY A 27 23.33 9.18 -22.48
C GLY A 27 22.13 10.09 -22.24
N PHE A 28 22.41 11.32 -21.81
CA PHE A 28 21.50 12.41 -21.48
C PHE A 28 20.76 12.97 -22.71
N ARG A 29 20.55 12.14 -23.74
CA ARG A 29 20.05 12.64 -25.03
C ARG A 29 18.61 13.11 -24.96
N ASN A 30 17.83 12.60 -24.01
CA ASN A 30 16.44 12.99 -23.78
C ASN A 30 16.20 13.08 -22.27
N ASN A 31 15.78 14.24 -21.74
CA ASN A 31 15.46 14.51 -20.31
C ASN A 31 14.28 13.66 -19.78
N ARG A 32 14.38 12.35 -19.90
CA ARG A 32 13.32 11.37 -19.72
C ARG A 32 13.89 10.20 -18.93
N ALA A 33 13.20 9.84 -17.85
CA ALA A 33 13.51 8.64 -17.09
C ALA A 33 12.58 7.51 -17.50
N THR A 34 13.12 6.30 -17.60
CA THR A 34 12.31 5.08 -17.79
C THR A 34 11.66 4.66 -16.47
N ALA A 35 10.56 3.92 -16.54
CA ALA A 35 9.95 3.33 -15.33
C ALA A 35 10.98 2.50 -14.52
N GLY A 36 11.87 1.77 -15.20
CA GLY A 36 12.95 1.03 -14.56
C GLY A 36 13.98 1.91 -13.83
N ASP A 37 14.30 3.09 -14.36
CA ASP A 37 15.19 4.05 -13.67
C ASP A 37 14.53 4.57 -12.39
N ILE A 38 13.22 4.81 -12.43
CA ILE A 38 12.43 5.25 -11.28
C ILE A 38 12.39 4.16 -10.21
N VAL A 39 12.07 2.92 -10.57
CA VAL A 39 12.08 1.78 -9.63
C VAL A 39 13.42 1.67 -8.93
N GLN A 40 14.52 1.70 -9.68
CA GLN A 40 15.88 1.61 -9.13
C GLN A 40 16.23 2.79 -8.22
N TYR A 41 15.71 3.98 -8.50
CA TYR A 41 15.92 5.16 -7.67
C TYR A 41 15.23 5.05 -6.31
N TYR A 42 13.96 4.65 -6.28
CA TYR A 42 13.23 4.45 -5.03
C TYR A 42 13.80 3.29 -4.20
N GLN A 43 14.19 2.18 -4.85
CA GLN A 43 14.86 1.06 -4.19
C GLN A 43 16.20 1.51 -3.56
N TYR A 44 17.01 2.26 -4.31
CA TYR A 44 18.25 2.83 -3.80
C TYR A 44 18.03 3.70 -2.56
N TYR A 45 16.94 4.47 -2.52
CA TYR A 45 16.61 5.31 -1.37
C TYR A 45 16.28 4.49 -0.12
N VAL A 46 15.49 3.42 -0.26
CA VAL A 46 15.16 2.48 0.83
C VAL A 46 16.43 1.86 1.42
N ASP A 47 17.36 1.45 0.55
CA ASP A 47 18.66 0.89 0.97
C ASP A 47 19.53 1.96 1.66
N LYS A 48 19.68 3.15 1.05
CA LYS A 48 20.49 4.25 1.58
C LYS A 48 20.02 4.70 2.97
N LYS A 49 18.71 4.69 3.23
CA LYS A 49 18.13 5.07 4.52
C LYS A 49 18.01 3.90 5.50
N GLY A 50 18.42 2.68 5.12
CA GLY A 50 18.36 1.51 6.00
C GLY A 50 16.94 1.08 6.36
N LEU A 51 15.96 1.39 5.51
CA LEU A 51 14.54 1.14 5.77
C LEU A 51 14.13 -0.29 5.46
N LYS A 52 14.95 -1.04 4.70
CA LYS A 52 14.66 -2.40 4.24
C LYS A 52 14.25 -3.38 5.35
N LYS A 53 14.79 -3.21 6.56
CA LYS A 53 14.47 -4.04 7.74
C LYS A 53 13.01 -3.94 8.20
N ASN A 54 12.29 -2.89 7.79
CA ASN A 54 10.89 -2.67 8.15
C ASN A 54 9.92 -3.30 7.13
N PHE A 55 10.43 -3.94 6.07
CA PHE A 55 9.62 -4.55 5.03
C PHE A 55 9.62 -6.07 5.16
N VAL A 56 8.43 -6.66 5.01
CA VAL A 56 8.25 -8.10 4.86
C VAL A 56 7.67 -8.34 3.47
N CYS A 57 8.50 -8.84 2.56
CA CYS A 57 8.09 -9.13 1.18
C CYS A 57 7.39 -10.49 1.08
N GLY A 58 6.58 -10.67 0.04
CA GLY A 58 5.79 -11.90 -0.14
C GLY A 58 4.58 -11.98 0.79
N THR A 59 4.17 -10.85 1.38
CA THR A 59 3.06 -10.79 2.34
C THR A 59 1.87 -10.07 1.72
N LEU A 60 0.67 -10.63 1.88
CA LEU A 60 -0.61 -10.03 1.52
C LEU A 60 -1.44 -9.83 2.78
N VAL A 61 -1.77 -8.58 3.10
CA VAL A 61 -2.73 -8.25 4.16
C VAL A 61 -4.14 -8.53 3.64
N THR A 62 -4.93 -9.26 4.41
CA THR A 62 -6.31 -9.64 4.05
C THR A 62 -7.37 -8.99 4.94
N SER A 63 -7.00 -8.54 6.15
CA SER A 63 -7.93 -7.86 7.06
C SER A 63 -7.24 -6.87 7.97
N VAL A 64 -7.94 -5.77 8.27
CA VAL A 64 -7.58 -4.81 9.31
C VAL A 64 -8.83 -4.53 10.12
N LYS A 65 -8.78 -4.80 11.43
CA LYS A 65 -9.91 -4.61 12.36
C LYS A 65 -9.45 -3.85 13.58
N ARG A 66 -10.25 -2.89 14.04
CA ARG A 66 -10.01 -2.22 15.32
C ARG A 66 -10.62 -3.05 16.45
N LEU A 67 -9.81 -3.36 17.46
CA LEU A 67 -10.23 -4.03 18.67
C LEU A 67 -10.55 -2.98 19.73
N ASN A 68 -11.73 -3.09 20.33
CA ASN A 68 -12.06 -2.37 21.55
C ASN A 68 -11.86 -3.36 22.69
N LEU A 69 -10.85 -3.11 23.54
CA LEU A 69 -10.64 -3.87 24.77
C LEU A 69 -11.61 -3.36 25.83
N ASP A 70 -12.90 -3.59 25.63
CA ASP A 70 -13.87 -3.39 26.69
C ASP A 70 -13.66 -4.51 27.71
N SER A 71 -13.31 -4.11 28.93
CA SER A 71 -13.02 -5.02 30.03
C SER A 71 -14.24 -5.90 30.32
N GLU A 72 -14.17 -7.18 29.96
CA GLU A 72 -15.12 -8.20 30.42
C GLU A 72 -14.96 -8.36 31.93
N GLU A 73 -15.81 -7.69 32.71
CA GLU A 73 -16.35 -8.20 34.00
C GLU A 73 -17.47 -7.27 34.51
N SER A 74 -18.71 -7.53 34.12
CA SER A 74 -19.86 -7.24 34.98
C SER A 74 -20.95 -8.26 34.74
N TYR A 75 -21.02 -9.25 35.63
CA TYR A 75 -22.16 -10.13 35.80
C TYR A 75 -23.45 -9.31 36.00
N GLY A 76 -24.46 -9.54 35.16
CA GLY A 76 -25.86 -9.26 35.54
C GLY A 76 -26.79 -8.73 34.44
N GLY A 77 -27.64 -9.63 33.90
CA GLY A 77 -29.01 -9.30 33.50
C GLY A 77 -29.31 -9.26 32.00
N PRO A 78 -30.25 -10.09 31.49
CA PRO A 78 -30.75 -9.97 30.13
C PRO A 78 -31.91 -8.97 30.09
N ASP A 79 -31.72 -7.84 29.43
CA ASP A 79 -32.75 -7.19 28.59
C ASP A 79 -32.22 -5.83 28.16
N SER A 80 -32.08 -5.62 26.85
CA SER A 80 -32.50 -4.41 26.12
C SER A 80 -31.95 -4.47 24.70
N LYS A 81 -32.88 -4.46 23.75
CA LYS A 81 -32.64 -4.37 22.31
C LYS A 81 -32.05 -3.02 21.92
N ASP A 82 -31.43 -3.03 20.74
CA ASP A 82 -31.09 -1.90 19.88
C ASP A 82 -30.08 -0.90 20.44
N SER A 83 -28.89 -0.90 19.86
CA SER A 83 -28.34 0.30 19.20
C SER A 83 -27.07 -0.06 18.42
N GLN A 84 -27.22 -0.17 17.10
CA GLN A 84 -26.14 0.19 16.19
C GLN A 84 -25.85 1.68 16.40
N SER A 85 -24.64 2.05 16.82
CA SER A 85 -24.10 3.39 16.60
C SER A 85 -22.74 3.28 15.91
N ILE A 86 -22.84 3.16 14.60
CA ILE A 86 -21.79 3.56 13.68
C ILE A 86 -21.73 5.11 13.75
N TRP A 87 -20.58 5.66 14.17
CA TRP A 87 -20.21 7.10 14.23
C TRP A 87 -20.48 7.93 15.50
N ASP A 88 -19.96 7.55 16.67
CA ASP A 88 -19.76 8.55 17.74
C ASP A 88 -18.33 9.12 17.69
N LEU A 89 -18.15 10.13 16.82
CA LEU A 89 -17.00 11.03 16.83
C LEU A 89 -17.33 12.23 17.73
N SER A 90 -17.23 12.04 19.04
CA SER A 90 -17.10 13.10 20.04
C SER A 90 -16.56 12.46 21.32
N GLN A 91 -15.73 13.04 22.18
CA GLN A 91 -14.97 14.27 22.29
C GLN A 91 -13.99 14.02 23.46
N GLY A 92 -12.92 14.81 23.57
CA GLY A 92 -12.36 15.19 24.88
C GLY A 92 -11.82 14.08 25.79
N SER A 93 -10.54 13.78 25.66
CA SER A 93 -9.60 13.56 26.78
C SER A 93 -10.17 12.97 28.10
N GLN A 94 -10.40 11.65 28.13
CA GLN A 94 -10.12 10.80 29.28
C GLN A 94 -9.58 9.44 28.82
N GLY A 95 -8.27 9.24 28.97
CA GLY A 95 -7.56 7.96 28.99
C GLY A 95 -7.96 6.89 27.98
N ASN A 96 -7.66 7.09 26.69
CA ASN A 96 -7.77 6.06 25.64
C ASN A 96 -6.71 4.96 25.89
N ARG A 97 -7.02 4.03 26.80
CA ARG A 97 -6.23 2.82 27.03
C ARG A 97 -6.74 1.73 26.08
N ASP A 98 -5.89 1.41 25.11
CA ASP A 98 -5.76 0.11 24.46
C ASP A 98 -6.78 -0.28 23.37
N SER A 99 -7.08 0.62 22.41
CA SER A 99 -7.63 0.15 21.12
C SER A 99 -6.48 -0.23 20.16
N LEU A 100 -6.23 -1.52 19.97
CA LEU A 100 -5.26 -2.02 18.98
C LEU A 100 -5.96 -2.37 17.67
N PHE A 101 -5.25 -2.24 16.55
CA PHE A 101 -5.64 -2.84 15.30
C PHE A 101 -5.09 -4.26 15.21
N GLN A 102 -5.93 -5.22 14.88
CA GLN A 102 -5.53 -6.54 14.40
C GLN A 102 -5.39 -6.49 12.89
N VAL A 103 -4.22 -6.88 12.40
CA VAL A 103 -3.89 -6.98 10.98
C VAL A 103 -3.63 -8.46 10.67
N ASP A 104 -4.50 -9.05 9.87
CA ASP A 104 -4.40 -10.43 9.44
C ASP A 104 -3.95 -10.49 7.98
N GLY A 105 -3.24 -11.55 7.62
CA GLY A 105 -2.84 -11.77 6.25
C GLY A 105 -2.20 -13.12 6.03
N ILE A 106 -1.58 -13.25 4.86
CA ILE A 106 -0.83 -14.43 4.45
C ILE A 106 0.58 -14.03 4.03
N VAL A 107 1.57 -14.88 4.32
CA VAL A 107 2.94 -14.77 3.84
C VAL A 107 3.25 -15.97 2.94
N THR A 108 3.77 -15.70 1.75
CA THR A 108 4.16 -16.68 0.76
C THR A 108 5.68 -16.83 0.78
N HIS A 109 6.11 -18.05 1.08
CA HIS A 109 7.49 -18.50 1.07
C HIS A 109 7.65 -19.60 0.01
N THR A 110 8.87 -20.11 -0.19
CA THR A 110 9.15 -21.16 -1.18
C THR A 110 8.47 -22.50 -0.86
N ASP A 111 8.13 -22.72 0.41
CA ASP A 111 7.50 -23.93 0.94
C ASP A 111 5.96 -23.85 0.98
N GLY A 112 5.37 -22.68 0.77
CA GLY A 112 3.94 -22.48 0.73
C GLY A 112 3.48 -21.14 1.31
N THR A 113 2.18 -21.06 1.59
CA THR A 113 1.53 -19.85 2.09
C THR A 113 1.03 -20.08 3.51
N HIS A 114 1.38 -19.18 4.43
CA HIS A 114 1.08 -19.31 5.86
C HIS A 114 0.32 -18.06 6.36
N PRO A 115 -0.70 -18.21 7.22
CA PRO A 115 -1.39 -17.07 7.80
C PRO A 115 -0.53 -16.37 8.87
N PHE A 116 -0.74 -15.07 9.05
CA PHE A 116 -0.17 -14.29 10.14
C PHE A 116 -1.21 -13.31 10.71
N SER A 117 -0.99 -12.92 11.97
CA SER A 117 -1.73 -11.86 12.65
C SER A 117 -0.75 -10.98 13.43
N VAL A 118 -0.87 -9.66 13.28
CA VAL A 118 -0.08 -8.66 14.01
C VAL A 118 -1.01 -7.66 14.67
N TYR A 119 -0.68 -7.21 15.87
CA TYR A 119 -1.41 -6.17 16.57
C TYR A 119 -0.59 -4.87 16.58
N ALA A 120 -1.22 -3.75 16.23
CA ALA A 120 -0.56 -2.46 16.11
C ALA A 120 -1.47 -1.32 16.61
N GLU A 121 -0.89 -0.32 17.27
CA GLU A 121 -1.64 0.88 17.69
C GLU A 121 -2.09 1.73 16.49
N ASN A 122 -1.25 1.79 15.45
CA ASN A 122 -1.47 2.62 14.28
C ASN A 122 -1.29 1.79 13.02
N VAL A 123 -2.19 1.99 12.04
CA VAL A 123 -2.13 1.35 10.73
C VAL A 123 -2.19 2.43 9.65
N VAL A 124 -1.27 2.36 8.69
CA VAL A 124 -1.25 3.22 7.50
C VAL A 124 -1.50 2.36 6.28
N LEU A 125 -2.55 2.67 5.52
CA LEU A 125 -2.86 1.98 4.27
C LEU A 125 -2.23 2.72 3.09
N ALA A 126 -1.25 2.08 2.45
CA ALA A 126 -0.54 2.60 1.28
C ALA A 126 -0.59 1.60 0.11
N THR A 127 -1.77 1.03 -0.15
CA THR A 127 -1.99 -0.07 -1.11
C THR A 127 -2.08 0.37 -2.56
N GLY A 128 -2.02 1.68 -2.84
CA GLY A 128 -2.29 2.21 -4.19
C GLY A 128 -3.76 2.04 -4.62
N THR A 129 -4.07 2.43 -5.84
CA THR A 129 -5.44 2.41 -6.41
C THR A 129 -5.50 1.93 -7.86
N TYR A 130 -4.37 1.58 -8.46
CA TYR A 130 -4.27 1.33 -9.91
C TYR A 130 -4.39 -0.15 -10.30
N ASP A 131 -4.36 -1.07 -9.33
CA ASP A 131 -4.24 -2.51 -9.60
C ASP A 131 -5.59 -3.20 -9.86
N SER A 132 -6.71 -2.50 -9.72
CA SER A 132 -8.06 -3.00 -9.99
C SER A 132 -8.79 -2.05 -10.96
N PRO A 133 -8.62 -2.26 -12.28
CA PRO A 133 -9.18 -1.34 -13.26
C PRO A 133 -10.71 -1.43 -13.26
N THR A 134 -11.36 -0.27 -13.30
CA THR A 134 -12.82 -0.18 -13.46
C THR A 134 -13.22 -0.62 -14.86
N GLN A 135 -14.28 -1.43 -14.94
CA GLN A 135 -14.93 -1.80 -16.20
C GLN A 135 -16.22 -1.00 -16.33
N LEU A 136 -16.48 -0.48 -17.54
CA LEU A 136 -17.61 0.40 -17.83
C LEU A 136 -18.89 -0.39 -18.15
N GLY A 137 -18.78 -1.68 -18.44
CA GLY A 137 -19.88 -2.57 -18.84
C GLY A 137 -20.47 -2.23 -20.22
N ILE A 138 -19.69 -1.65 -21.14
CA ILE A 138 -20.18 -1.19 -22.44
C ILE A 138 -20.05 -2.24 -23.54
N GLN A 139 -20.88 -2.14 -24.59
CA GLN A 139 -20.76 -3.04 -25.74
C GLN A 139 -19.38 -2.92 -26.39
N GLY A 140 -18.76 -4.07 -26.63
CA GLY A 140 -17.42 -4.17 -27.22
C GLY A 140 -16.28 -4.15 -26.21
N GLU A 141 -16.51 -3.87 -24.93
CA GLU A 141 -15.45 -3.82 -23.90
C GLU A 141 -14.71 -5.16 -23.70
N HIS A 142 -15.37 -6.28 -24.01
CA HIS A 142 -14.79 -7.63 -23.91
C HIS A 142 -14.13 -8.13 -25.20
N LEU A 143 -13.87 -7.25 -26.18
CA LEU A 143 -13.17 -7.64 -27.42
C LEU A 143 -11.70 -8.01 -27.11
N PRO A 144 -11.10 -8.97 -27.86
CA PRO A 144 -9.80 -9.55 -27.53
C PRO A 144 -8.61 -8.60 -27.66
N PHE A 145 -8.80 -7.43 -28.26
CA PHE A 145 -7.79 -6.37 -28.41
C PHE A 145 -8.01 -5.20 -27.45
N ILE A 146 -8.96 -5.32 -26.50
CA ILE A 146 -9.16 -4.35 -25.43
C ILE A 146 -8.57 -4.92 -24.15
N HIS A 147 -7.71 -4.14 -23.51
CA HIS A 147 -7.05 -4.50 -22.27
C HIS A 147 -7.22 -3.39 -21.24
N HIS A 148 -7.41 -3.78 -19.98
CA HIS A 148 -7.65 -2.84 -18.87
C HIS A 148 -6.44 -2.71 -17.93
N THR A 149 -5.45 -3.60 -18.05
CA THR A 149 -4.27 -3.60 -17.20
C THR A 149 -3.08 -2.97 -17.89
N LEU A 150 -2.25 -2.27 -17.12
CA LEU A 150 -1.00 -1.72 -17.63
C LEU A 150 -0.05 -2.84 -18.10
N SER A 151 -0.07 -4.00 -17.46
CA SER A 151 0.76 -5.16 -17.83
C SER A 151 0.54 -5.62 -19.27
N ALA A 152 -0.72 -5.66 -19.72
CA ALA A 152 -1.04 -6.06 -21.10
C ALA A 152 -0.47 -5.07 -22.13
N LEU A 153 -0.40 -3.78 -21.76
CA LEU A 153 0.23 -2.75 -22.59
C LEU A 153 1.76 -2.88 -22.59
N GLU A 154 2.37 -3.27 -21.47
CA GLU A 154 3.82 -3.49 -21.38
C GLU A 154 4.28 -4.72 -22.17
N GLU A 155 3.48 -5.78 -22.23
CA GLU A 155 3.76 -6.98 -23.06
C GLU A 155 3.68 -6.70 -24.57
N ALA A 156 2.90 -5.70 -24.98
CA ALA A 156 2.66 -5.38 -26.38
C ALA A 156 3.70 -4.44 -27.02
N VAL A 157 4.65 -3.89 -26.26
CA VAL A 157 5.57 -2.81 -26.68
C VAL A 157 7.05 -3.19 -26.60
#